data_AF-A0A5B9W1P1-F1
#
_entry.id   AF-A0A5B9W1P1-F1
#
_cell.length_a   1.000
_cell.length_b   1.000
_cell.length_c   1.000
_cell.angle_alpha   90.00
_cell.angle_beta   90.00
_cell.angle_gamma   90.00
#
_symmetry.space_group_name_H-M   'P 1'
#
loop_
_entity.id
_entity.type
_entity.pdbx_description
1 polymer ?
#
loop_
_entity_poly.entity_id
_entity_poly.type
_entity_poly.pdbx_seq_one_letter_code
_entity_poly.pdbx_strand_id
1 'polypeptide(L)'
;MRIAVILHERHDTWAQQLRTRLADRPVRWYQTRSAADLEAAVAGLSCAVVLIDLGRNLTEGLADLARLRDLGTSAKVLVLDPDAVPGVPLLARELGATHVLSGFAAPPVVSDLLDTWVAAASRQADREGWSRRLEPGTPTDAESWIDAVIHDLAPGADGLLA
;
A
#
# COMPACT_ATOMS: atom_id res chain seq x y z
N MET A 1 -1.73 5.06 11.87
CA MET A 1 -1.92 3.71 11.30
C MET A 1 -0.56 3.08 10.99
N ARG A 2 -0.41 1.73 10.96
CA ARG A 2 0.85 1.11 10.49
C ARG A 2 0.80 0.86 8.98
N ILE A 3 1.87 1.21 8.27
CA ILE A 3 1.98 0.98 6.82
C ILE A 3 2.73 -0.32 6.56
N ALA A 4 2.20 -1.13 5.66
CA ALA A 4 2.89 -2.34 5.22
C ALA A 4 4.05 -1.99 4.30
N VAL A 5 5.25 -2.46 4.65
CA VAL A 5 6.42 -2.47 3.78
C VAL A 5 6.75 -3.91 3.45
N ILE A 6 6.65 -4.25 2.17
CA ILE A 6 6.82 -5.60 1.64
C ILE A 6 8.14 -5.62 0.87
N LEU A 7 9.06 -6.48 1.31
CA LEU A 7 10.34 -6.70 0.67
C LEU A 7 10.26 -8.01 -0.10
N HIS A 8 10.26 -7.92 -1.42
CA HIS A 8 10.30 -9.06 -2.32
C HIS A 8 11.73 -9.25 -2.82
N GLU A 9 12.45 -10.15 -2.15
CA GLU A 9 13.87 -10.42 -2.39
C GLU A 9 14.21 -11.86 -2.02
N ARG A 10 15.31 -12.40 -2.55
CA ARG A 10 15.71 -13.79 -2.29
C ARG A 10 16.68 -13.97 -1.11
N HIS A 11 17.45 -12.94 -0.75
CA HIS A 11 18.63 -13.08 0.13
C HIS A 11 18.60 -12.22 1.40
N ASP A 12 17.43 -11.70 1.80
CA ASP A 12 17.22 -10.86 3.00
C ASP A 12 18.18 -9.66 3.16
N THR A 13 18.80 -9.24 2.06
CA THR A 13 19.82 -8.19 2.05
C THR A 13 19.18 -6.85 2.39
N TRP A 14 18.06 -6.54 1.73
CA TRP A 14 17.33 -5.31 1.95
C TRP A 14 16.63 -5.30 3.30
N ALA A 15 16.11 -6.44 3.76
CA ALA A 15 15.49 -6.55 5.07
C ALA A 15 16.45 -6.21 6.21
N GLN A 16 17.69 -6.70 6.16
CA GLN A 16 18.70 -6.36 7.17
C GLN A 16 19.08 -4.88 7.11
N GLN A 17 19.24 -4.33 5.91
CA GLN A 17 19.67 -2.94 5.75
C GLN A 17 18.57 -1.92 6.09
N LEU A 18 17.32 -2.20 5.76
CA LEU A 18 16.23 -1.24 5.85
C LEU A 18 15.54 -1.25 7.21
N ARG A 19 15.42 -2.42 7.87
CA ARG A 19 14.73 -2.51 9.17
C ARG A 19 15.37 -1.61 10.23
N THR A 20 16.69 -1.59 10.30
CA THR A 20 17.42 -0.74 11.25
C THR A 20 17.25 0.75 10.92
N ARG A 21 17.22 1.11 9.63
CA ARG A 21 17.10 2.51 9.18
C ARG A 21 15.69 3.08 9.37
N LEU A 22 14.69 2.22 9.34
CA LEU A 22 13.28 2.58 9.45
C LEU A 22 12.64 2.10 10.77
N ALA A 23 13.47 1.80 11.78
CA ALA A 23 13.01 1.25 13.07
C ALA A 23 12.04 2.18 13.82
N ASP A 24 12.22 3.50 13.69
CA ASP A 24 11.39 4.49 14.37
C ASP A 24 10.06 4.79 13.65
N ARG A 25 9.80 4.12 12.51
CA ARG A 25 8.58 4.32 11.73
C ARG A 25 7.50 3.29 12.09
N PRO A 26 6.21 3.66 12.01
CA PRO A 26 5.10 2.74 12.27
C PRO A 26 4.91 1.78 11.06
N VAL A 27 5.89 0.93 10.80
CA VAL A 27 5.90 0.00 9.67
C VAL A 27 5.55 -1.41 10.13
N ARG A 28 4.73 -2.11 9.33
CA ARG A 28 4.57 -3.56 9.40
C ARG A 28 5.37 -4.20 8.28
N TRP A 29 6.39 -4.95 8.66
CA TRP A 29 7.31 -5.58 7.69
C TRP A 29 6.77 -6.92 7.20
N TYR A 30 6.90 -7.14 5.89
CA TYR A 30 6.71 -8.44 5.26
C TYR A 30 7.92 -8.74 4.39
N GLN A 31 8.34 -10.00 4.38
CA GLN A 31 9.34 -10.52 3.46
C GLN A 31 8.67 -11.59 2.62
N THR A 32 8.86 -11.52 1.31
CA THR A 32 8.24 -12.44 0.37
C THR A 32 9.32 -12.94 -0.58
N ARG A 33 9.24 -14.21 -0.96
CA ARG A 33 10.24 -14.86 -1.82
C ARG A 33 9.61 -15.55 -3.02
N SER A 34 8.28 -15.51 -3.12
CA SER A 34 7.52 -16.12 -4.19
C SER A 34 6.35 -15.22 -4.58
N ALA A 35 5.82 -15.42 -5.78
CA ALA A 35 4.60 -14.76 -6.24
C ALA A 35 3.45 -14.93 -5.23
N ALA A 36 3.21 -16.16 -4.75
CA ALA A 36 2.12 -16.44 -3.83
C ALA A 36 2.27 -15.70 -2.50
N ASP A 37 3.49 -15.62 -1.95
CA ASP A 37 3.75 -14.84 -0.73
C ASP A 37 3.53 -13.35 -0.97
N LEU A 38 3.94 -12.86 -2.14
CA LEU A 38 3.78 -11.46 -2.53
C LEU A 38 2.29 -11.10 -2.64
N GLU A 39 1.52 -11.90 -3.37
CA GLU A 39 0.07 -11.74 -3.52
C GLU A 39 -0.64 -11.78 -2.16
N ALA A 40 -0.32 -12.76 -1.31
CA ALA A 40 -0.89 -12.86 0.03
C ALA A 40 -0.50 -11.67 0.92
N ALA A 41 0.71 -11.15 0.78
CA ALA A 41 1.19 -10.00 1.56
C ALA A 41 0.50 -8.69 1.16
N VAL A 42 0.15 -8.50 -0.12
CA VAL A 42 -0.56 -7.29 -0.59
C VAL A 42 -2.07 -7.39 -0.45
N ALA A 43 -2.62 -8.59 -0.32
CA ALA A 43 -4.06 -8.83 -0.29
C ALA A 43 -4.76 -8.02 0.83
N GLY A 44 -5.77 -7.25 0.44
CA GLY A 44 -6.58 -6.44 1.36
C GLY A 44 -5.87 -5.21 1.94
N LEU A 45 -4.65 -4.90 1.48
CA LEU A 45 -3.92 -3.71 1.94
C LEU A 45 -4.19 -2.50 1.04
N SER A 46 -4.64 -1.41 1.65
CA SER A 46 -4.64 -0.09 1.04
C SER A 46 -3.28 0.60 1.28
N CYS A 47 -2.69 1.20 0.25
CA CYS A 47 -1.46 2.00 0.34
C CYS A 47 -0.19 1.24 0.78
N ALA A 48 -0.03 -0.03 0.39
CA ALA A 48 1.21 -0.78 0.66
C ALA A 48 2.43 -0.13 -0.03
N VAL A 49 3.61 -0.29 0.57
CA VAL A 49 4.89 0.06 -0.05
C VAL A 49 5.62 -1.24 -0.34
N VAL A 50 6.01 -1.45 -1.60
CA VAL A 50 6.64 -2.68 -2.06
C VAL A 50 8.01 -2.37 -2.64
N LEU A 51 9.02 -3.15 -2.27
CA LEU A 51 10.32 -3.19 -2.91
C LEU A 51 10.48 -4.55 -3.59
N ILE A 52 10.79 -4.55 -4.88
CA ILE A 52 11.12 -5.75 -5.66
C ILE A 52 12.59 -5.65 -6.07
N ASP A 53 13.41 -6.56 -5.57
CA ASP A 53 14.80 -6.70 -6.00
C ASP A 53 14.87 -7.72 -7.15
N LEU A 54 15.17 -7.24 -8.36
CA LEU A 54 15.28 -8.11 -9.54
C LEU A 54 16.50 -9.02 -9.44
N GLY A 55 17.59 -8.56 -8.81
CA GLY A 55 18.81 -9.33 -8.60
C GLY A 55 19.16 -10.26 -9.76
N ARG A 56 19.34 -11.55 -9.44
CA ARG A 56 19.62 -12.62 -10.42
C ARG A 56 18.38 -13.20 -11.11
N ASN A 57 17.18 -12.74 -10.76
CA ASN A 57 15.91 -13.31 -11.21
C ASN A 57 15.04 -12.27 -11.93
N LEU A 58 15.62 -11.61 -12.93
CA LEU A 58 14.98 -10.54 -13.70
C LEU A 58 13.58 -10.91 -14.20
N THR A 59 13.45 -12.04 -14.89
CA THR A 59 12.18 -12.47 -15.51
C THR A 59 11.09 -12.73 -14.49
N GLU A 60 11.43 -13.39 -13.38
CA GLU A 60 10.47 -13.71 -12.33
C GLU A 60 10.02 -12.45 -11.59
N GLY A 61 10.97 -11.56 -11.22
CA GLY A 61 10.64 -10.31 -10.55
C GLY A 61 9.77 -9.38 -11.40
N LEU A 62 10.00 -9.32 -12.71
CA LEU A 62 9.12 -8.57 -13.64
C LEU A 62 7.75 -9.24 -13.80
N ALA A 63 7.68 -10.57 -13.84
CA ALA A 63 6.40 -11.27 -13.87
C ALA A 63 5.58 -10.99 -12.59
N ASP A 64 6.23 -10.97 -11.43
CA ASP A 64 5.59 -10.70 -10.14
C ASP A 64 5.15 -9.23 -10.02
N LEU A 65 5.92 -8.30 -10.58
CA LEU A 65 5.49 -6.92 -10.76
C LEU A 65 4.22 -6.80 -11.62
N ALA A 66 4.17 -7.53 -12.74
CA ALA A 66 2.99 -7.55 -13.60
C ALA A 66 1.75 -8.08 -12.85
N ARG A 67 1.92 -9.13 -12.04
CA ARG A 67 0.84 -9.65 -11.17
C ARG A 67 0.34 -8.59 -10.19
N LEU A 68 1.24 -7.84 -9.55
CA LEU A 68 0.84 -6.75 -8.65
C LEU A 68 0.00 -5.70 -9.37
N ARG A 69 0.37 -5.31 -10.59
CA ARG A 69 -0.44 -4.39 -11.40
C ARG A 69 -1.83 -4.96 -11.67
N ASP A 70 -1.89 -6.24 -12.05
CA ASP A 70 -3.15 -6.89 -12.43
C ASP A 70 -4.09 -7.10 -11.22
N LEU A 71 -3.56 -7.17 -9.99
CA LEU A 71 -4.35 -7.14 -8.75
C LEU A 71 -5.04 -5.79 -8.48
N GLY A 72 -4.71 -4.73 -9.23
CA GLY A 72 -5.30 -3.40 -9.07
C GLY A 72 -4.96 -2.73 -7.73
N THR A 73 -3.84 -3.11 -7.10
CA THR A 73 -3.40 -2.50 -5.84
C THR A 73 -2.93 -1.06 -6.05
N SER A 74 -3.22 -0.18 -5.09
CA SER A 74 -2.68 1.19 -5.03
C SER A 74 -1.26 1.27 -4.46
N ALA A 75 -0.55 0.13 -4.40
CA ALA A 75 0.77 0.05 -3.83
C ALA A 75 1.78 0.94 -4.55
N LYS A 76 2.68 1.55 -3.78
CA LYS A 76 3.88 2.21 -4.33
C LYS A 76 4.97 1.16 -4.48
N VAL A 77 5.40 0.91 -5.71
CA VAL A 77 6.35 -0.16 -6.02
C VAL A 77 7.69 0.43 -6.46
N LEU A 78 8.75 0.11 -5.70
CA LEU A 78 10.13 0.38 -6.04
C LEU A 78 10.74 -0.90 -6.62
N VAL A 79 11.30 -0.78 -7.82
CA VAL A 79 12.05 -1.88 -8.44
C VAL A 79 13.53 -1.56 -8.42
N LEU A 80 14.34 -2.54 -8.00
CA LEU A 80 15.79 -2.46 -8.05
C LEU A 80 16.31 -3.36 -9.17
N ASP A 81 17.04 -2.75 -10.10
CA ASP A 81 17.68 -3.41 -11.25
C ASP A 81 19.20 -3.28 -11.10
N PRO A 82 19.84 -4.10 -10.23
CA PRO A 82 21.23 -3.91 -9.84
C PRO A 82 22.22 -4.07 -11.00
N ASP A 83 21.87 -4.87 -12.01
CA ASP A 83 22.70 -5.13 -13.20
C ASP A 83 22.51 -4.06 -14.29
N ALA A 84 21.64 -3.06 -14.06
CA ALA A 84 21.35 -1.95 -14.98
C ALA A 84 21.01 -2.44 -16.40
N VAL A 85 20.17 -3.46 -16.50
CA VAL A 85 19.89 -4.13 -17.76
C VAL A 85 19.15 -3.17 -18.72
N PRO A 86 19.64 -2.97 -19.95
CA PRO A 86 18.99 -2.08 -20.91
C PRO A 86 17.52 -2.44 -21.15
N GLY A 87 16.64 -1.43 -21.13
CA GLY A 87 15.20 -1.59 -21.36
C GLY A 87 14.39 -2.00 -20.12
N VAL A 88 15.02 -2.60 -19.10
CA VAL A 88 14.32 -2.97 -17.85
C VAL A 88 13.66 -1.79 -17.16
N PRO A 89 14.26 -0.58 -17.08
CA PRO A 89 13.59 0.55 -16.44
C PRO A 89 12.34 1.03 -17.16
N LEU A 90 12.28 0.88 -18.48
CA LEU A 90 11.08 1.22 -19.25
C LEU A 90 10.00 0.15 -19.00
N LEU A 91 10.37 -1.11 -19.19
CA LEU A 91 9.46 -2.24 -19.00
C LEU A 91 8.89 -2.31 -17.58
N ALA A 92 9.71 -2.14 -16.55
CA ALA A 92 9.25 -2.14 -15.17
C ALA A 92 8.20 -1.04 -14.91
N ARG A 93 8.36 0.15 -15.51
CA ARG A 93 7.34 1.22 -15.41
C ARG A 93 6.06 0.85 -16.14
N GLU A 94 6.14 0.28 -17.34
CA GLU A 94 4.99 -0.23 -18.09
C GLU A 94 4.24 -1.35 -17.33
N LEU A 95 4.97 -2.11 -16.51
CA LEU A 95 4.43 -3.14 -15.62
C LEU A 95 3.94 -2.59 -14.27
N GLY A 96 3.96 -1.28 -14.04
CA GLY A 96 3.37 -0.65 -12.85
C GLY A 96 4.36 -0.26 -11.76
N ALA A 97 5.68 -0.32 -12.00
CA ALA A 97 6.64 0.24 -11.06
C ALA A 97 6.44 1.75 -10.89
N THR A 98 6.33 2.21 -9.65
CA THR A 98 6.27 3.64 -9.33
C THR A 98 7.64 4.29 -9.51
N HIS A 99 8.71 3.58 -9.13
CA HIS A 99 10.07 4.03 -9.31
C HIS A 99 11.00 2.85 -9.61
N VAL A 100 12.07 3.10 -10.37
CA VAL A 100 13.08 2.10 -10.71
C VAL A 100 14.45 2.71 -10.45
N LEU A 101 15.28 1.99 -9.68
CA LEU A 101 16.69 2.30 -9.49
C LEU A 101 17.52 1.25 -10.20
N SER A 102 18.29 1.66 -11.21
CA SER A 102 19.21 0.79 -11.94
C SER A 102 20.65 1.00 -11.47
N GLY A 103 21.42 -0.09 -11.49
CA GLY A 103 22.78 -0.12 -10.99
C GLY A 103 22.83 -0.18 -9.47
N PHE A 104 23.94 0.29 -8.89
CA PHE A 104 24.11 0.28 -7.44
C PHE A 104 23.10 1.20 -6.74
N ALA A 105 22.16 0.60 -6.02
CA ALA A 105 21.25 1.30 -5.13
C ALA A 105 21.86 1.40 -3.72
N ALA A 106 22.29 2.60 -3.32
CA ALA A 106 22.86 2.81 -2.00
C ALA A 106 21.77 2.63 -0.91
N PRO A 107 22.02 1.88 0.18
CA PRO A 107 20.99 1.62 1.19
C PRO A 107 20.35 2.87 1.82
N PRO A 108 21.09 3.97 2.09
CA PRO A 108 20.48 5.22 2.56
C PRO A 108 19.50 5.83 1.55
N VAL A 109 19.82 5.81 0.25
CA VAL A 109 18.96 6.36 -0.80
C VAL A 109 17.65 5.59 -0.88
N VAL A 110 17.74 4.25 -0.79
CA VAL A 110 16.55 3.40 -0.77
C VAL A 110 15.73 3.64 0.50
N SER A 111 16.36 3.75 1.68
CA SER A 111 15.62 4.02 2.91
C SER A 111 14.91 5.36 2.90
N ASP A 112 15.54 6.43 2.39
CA ASP A 112 14.95 7.78 2.35
C ASP A 112 13.74 7.82 1.42
N LEU A 113 13.81 7.11 0.29
CA LEU A 113 12.70 6.98 -0.64
C LEU A 113 11.53 6.21 0.00
N LEU A 114 11.81 5.06 0.63
CA LEU A 114 10.79 4.28 1.32
C LEU A 114 10.18 5.07 2.49
N ASP A 115 11.00 5.82 3.23
CA ASP A 115 10.54 6.69 4.32
C ASP A 115 9.52 7.72 3.84
N THR A 116 9.84 8.39 2.73
CA THR A 116 8.96 9.36 2.07
C THR A 116 7.65 8.72 1.66
N TRP A 117 7.69 7.52 1.10
CA TRP A 117 6.49 6.78 0.69
C TRP A 117 5.67 6.28 1.88
N VAL A 118 6.30 5.81 2.95
CA VAL A 118 5.64 5.43 4.21
C VAL A 118 4.92 6.63 4.82
N ALA A 119 5.55 7.80 4.85
CA ALA A 119 4.91 9.03 5.34
C ALA A 119 3.73 9.45 4.45
N ALA A 120 3.86 9.34 3.12
CA ALA A 120 2.79 9.62 2.18
C ALA A 120 1.61 8.65 2.34
N ALA A 121 1.89 7.34 2.41
CA ALA A 121 0.90 6.28 2.62
C ALA A 121 0.19 6.43 3.96
N SER A 122 0.90 6.81 5.03
CA SER A 122 0.30 7.09 6.35
C SER A 122 -0.74 8.22 6.25
N ARG A 123 -0.36 9.34 5.64
CA ARG A 123 -1.27 10.48 5.45
C ARG A 123 -2.45 10.17 4.53
N GLN A 124 -2.27 9.28 3.57
CA GLN A 124 -3.36 8.84 2.69
C GLN A 124 -4.32 7.92 3.43
N ALA A 125 -3.80 6.93 4.14
CA ALA A 125 -4.60 6.02 4.94
C ALA A 125 -5.37 6.73 6.06
N ASP A 126 -4.77 7.73 6.71
CA ASP A 126 -5.48 8.55 7.69
C ASP A 126 -6.62 9.33 7.02
N ARG A 127 -6.42 9.90 5.82
CA ARG A 127 -7.51 10.57 5.06
C ARG A 127 -8.62 9.59 4.64
N GLU A 128 -8.27 8.44 4.08
CA GLU A 128 -9.23 7.40 3.69
C GLU A 128 -10.00 6.84 4.90
N GLY A 129 -9.34 6.72 6.05
CA GLY A 129 -9.97 6.34 7.32
C GLY A 129 -10.96 7.40 7.83
N TRP A 130 -10.77 8.67 7.50
CA TRP A 130 -11.72 9.74 7.79
C TRP A 130 -12.85 9.79 6.74
N SER A 131 -12.54 9.61 5.46
CA SER A 131 -13.54 9.54 4.39
C SER A 131 -14.47 8.33 4.53
N ARG A 132 -13.97 7.17 5.00
CA ARG A 132 -14.82 6.01 5.33
C ARG A 132 -15.69 6.21 6.58
N ARG A 133 -15.41 7.21 7.42
CA ARG A 133 -16.25 7.54 8.60
C ARG A 133 -17.35 8.57 8.30
N LEU A 134 -17.42 9.07 7.07
CA LEU A 134 -18.41 10.05 6.62
C LEU A 134 -19.25 9.48 5.47
N GLU A 135 -19.93 8.36 5.72
CA GLU A 135 -21.11 7.94 4.96
C GLU A 135 -22.03 7.14 5.91
N PRO A 136 -22.85 7.77 6.78
CA PRO A 136 -24.15 7.18 7.05
C PRO A 136 -24.85 7.10 5.69
N GLY A 137 -25.18 5.87 5.25
CA GLY A 137 -25.60 5.60 3.89
C GLY A 137 -26.57 6.65 3.37
N THR A 138 -26.12 7.41 2.36
CA THR A 138 -26.96 8.41 1.71
C THR A 138 -28.20 7.68 1.17
N PRO A 139 -29.42 7.99 1.65
CA PRO A 139 -30.62 7.32 1.18
C PRO A 139 -30.74 7.50 -0.32
N THR A 140 -30.87 6.38 -1.05
CA THR A 140 -30.87 6.33 -2.52
C THR A 140 -32.19 6.74 -3.16
N ASP A 141 -33.23 6.99 -2.38
CA ASP A 141 -34.51 7.48 -2.86
C ASP A 141 -35.08 8.59 -1.95
N ALA A 142 -35.96 9.41 -2.51
CA ALA A 142 -36.55 10.56 -1.84
C ALA A 142 -37.49 10.16 -0.68
N GLU A 143 -38.03 8.94 -0.70
CA GLU A 143 -38.94 8.42 0.35
C GLU A 143 -38.14 8.05 1.61
N SER A 144 -36.98 7.43 1.44
CA SER A 144 -36.06 7.07 2.53
C SER A 144 -35.38 8.30 3.16
N TRP A 145 -35.31 9.43 2.44
CA TRP A 145 -34.92 10.73 3.02
C TRP A 145 -35.97 11.29 3.97
N ILE A 146 -37.26 11.15 3.64
CA ILE A 146 -38.36 11.67 4.45
C ILE A 146 -38.50 10.86 5.75
N ASP A 147 -38.42 9.52 5.67
CA ASP A 147 -38.49 8.65 6.84
C ASP A 147 -37.34 8.89 7.82
N ALA A 148 -36.11 9.07 7.32
CA ALA A 148 -34.96 9.35 8.17
C ALA A 148 -35.12 10.67 8.95
N VAL A 149 -35.67 11.71 8.32
CA VAL A 149 -35.90 13.02 8.95
C VAL A 149 -37.07 12.96 9.94
N ILE A 150 -38.14 12.22 9.63
CA ILE A 150 -39.28 12.06 10.54
C ILE A 150 -38.87 11.26 11.79
N HIS A 151 -38.04 10.24 11.63
CA HIS A 151 -37.61 9.39 12.74
C HIS A 151 -36.62 10.09 13.69
N ASP A 152 -35.83 11.05 13.19
CA ASP A 152 -34.87 11.84 13.97
C ASP A 152 -35.54 13.00 14.74
N LEU A 153 -36.76 13.40 14.33
CA LEU A 153 -37.57 14.41 15.02
C LEU A 153 -38.41 13.86 16.18
N ALA A 154 -38.37 12.54 16.42
CA ALA A 154 -39.12 11.90 17.52
C ALA A 154 -38.18 11.25 18.56
N PRO A 155 -37.51 12.06 19.41
CA PRO A 155 -37.27 11.63 20.78
C PRO A 155 -37.79 12.70 21.77
N GLY A 156 -38.93 12.42 22.39
CA GLY A 156 -39.33 13.03 23.67
C GLY A 156 -40.73 13.62 23.75
N ALA A 157 -41.76 12.78 23.75
CA ALA A 157 -43.07 13.14 24.33
C ALA A 157 -43.86 11.88 24.74
N ASP A 158 -43.39 11.21 25.79
CA ASP A 158 -44.16 10.32 26.69
C ASP A 158 -43.25 10.05 27.89
N GLY A 159 -43.58 10.33 29.15
CA GLY A 159 -44.75 10.88 29.79
C GLY A 159 -44.39 10.92 31.27
N LEU A 160 -44.24 12.12 31.81
CA LEU A 160 -44.35 12.37 33.25
C LEU A 160 -45.82 12.14 33.63
N LEU A 161 -46.07 11.53 34.80
CA LEU A 161 -47.34 11.31 35.52
C LEU A 161 -47.94 9.89 35.45
N ALA A 162 -47.59 9.07 36.43
CA ALA A 162 -48.52 8.50 37.42
C ALA A 162 -47.74 7.97 38.64
#